data_AF-A0A3W5ANJ2-F1
#
_entry.id   AF-A0A3W5ANJ2-F1
#
_cell.length_a   1.000
_cell.length_b   1.000
_cell.length_c   1.000
_cell.angle_alpha   90.00
_cell.angle_beta   90.00
_cell.angle_gamma   90.00
#
_symmetry.space_group_name_H-M   'P 1'
#
loop_
_entity.id
_entity.type
_entity.pdbx_description
1 polymer ?
#
loop_
_entity_poly.entity_id
_entity_poly.type
_entity_poly.pdbx_seq_one_letter_code
_entity_poly.pdbx_strand_id
1 'polypeptide(L)'
;MASDNLVSITINDKSLRRSLRALDLAATDLEPAMRKIAGTLLAETQFNFLDEGRPGWMPSLAAEERDGQTLQDTGRLMGSVSTDHDARQAVVGTNVVYGAIHQFGGKTGRNESVELPARPFLPVTGDGELQPEVVIPILDTIVRHLESAARR
;
A
#
# COMPACT_ATOMS: atom_id res chain seq x y z
N MET A 1 -52.45 -3.00 49.92
CA MET A 1 -50.98 -3.00 49.71
C MET A 1 -50.73 -3.64 48.36
N ALA A 2 -50.62 -2.84 47.30
CA ALA A 2 -50.28 -3.36 45.97
C ALA A 2 -48.81 -3.76 46.00
N SER A 3 -48.53 -5.05 45.88
CA SER A 3 -47.18 -5.57 45.70
C SER A 3 -46.65 -5.05 44.37
N ASP A 4 -45.67 -4.16 44.45
CA ASP A 4 -44.96 -3.59 43.32
C ASP A 4 -44.20 -4.72 42.61
N ASN A 5 -44.83 -5.28 41.58
CA ASN A 5 -44.31 -6.43 40.84
C ASN A 5 -43.27 -5.91 39.83
N LEU A 6 -42.09 -5.57 40.35
CA LEU A 6 -40.96 -5.11 39.55
C LEU A 6 -40.40 -6.28 38.73
N VAL A 7 -40.58 -6.21 37.41
CA VAL A 7 -39.95 -7.12 36.46
C VAL A 7 -38.48 -6.71 36.31
N SER A 8 -37.56 -7.52 36.82
CA SER A 8 -36.12 -7.33 36.58
C SER A 8 -35.70 -8.11 35.34
N ILE A 9 -35.07 -7.44 34.38
CA ILE A 9 -34.45 -8.06 33.20
C ILE A 9 -32.94 -7.89 33.34
N THR A 10 -32.20 -9.01 33.28
CA THR A 10 -30.73 -8.99 33.23
C THR A 10 -30.26 -9.14 31.80
N ILE A 11 -29.57 -8.13 31.27
CA ILE A 11 -28.94 -8.19 29.94
C ILE A 11 -27.55 -8.81 30.09
N ASN A 12 -27.30 -9.94 29.42
CA ASN A 12 -25.98 -10.57 29.37
C ASN A 12 -25.13 -9.92 28.26
N ASP A 13 -24.16 -9.09 28.66
CA ASP A 13 -23.31 -8.31 27.77
C ASP A 13 -21.92 -8.95 27.52
N LYS A 14 -21.72 -10.23 27.89
CA LYS A 14 -20.41 -10.91 27.77
C LYS A 14 -19.86 -10.91 26.34
N SER A 15 -20.70 -11.13 25.33
CA SER A 15 -20.29 -11.08 23.92
C SER A 15 -19.86 -9.67 23.53
N LEU A 16 -20.65 -8.66 23.90
CA LEU A 16 -20.32 -7.25 23.63
C LEU A 16 -18.98 -6.85 24.25
N ARG A 17 -18.74 -7.21 25.53
CA ARG A 17 -17.46 -6.95 26.19
C ARG A 17 -16.28 -7.65 25.52
N ARG A 18 -16.49 -8.85 24.96
CA ARG A 18 -15.47 -9.56 24.19
C ARG A 18 -15.14 -8.83 22.89
N SER A 19 -16.15 -8.42 22.13
CA SER A 19 -15.97 -7.66 20.89
C SER A 19 -15.26 -6.33 21.12
N LEU A 20 -15.59 -5.61 22.20
CA LEU A 20 -14.90 -4.36 22.56
C LEU A 20 -13.41 -4.58 22.87
N ARG A 21 -13.06 -5.66 23.60
CA ARG A 21 -11.66 -6.02 23.85
C ARG A 21 -10.92 -6.42 22.57
N ALA A 22 -11.59 -7.14 21.66
CA ALA A 22 -10.99 -7.52 20.39
C ALA A 22 -10.71 -6.30 19.51
N LEU A 23 -11.61 -5.31 19.52
CA LEU A 23 -11.42 -4.03 18.84
C LEU A 23 -10.23 -3.23 19.42
N ASP A 24 -10.15 -3.13 20.75
CA ASP A 24 -9.06 -2.45 21.46
C ASP A 24 -7.68 -3.05 21.11
N LEU A 25 -7.58 -4.38 21.11
CA LEU A 25 -6.38 -5.08 20.66
C LEU A 25 -6.05 -4.80 19.19
N ALA A 26 -7.05 -4.85 18.31
CA ALA A 26 -6.85 -4.60 16.88
C ALA A 26 -6.50 -3.14 16.55
N ALA A 27 -6.87 -2.19 17.42
CA ALA A 27 -6.49 -0.79 17.31
C ALA A 27 -5.07 -0.53 17.85
N THR A 28 -4.60 -1.36 18.79
CA THR A 28 -3.27 -1.22 19.41
C THR A 28 -2.19 -1.99 18.64
N ASP A 29 -2.55 -3.17 18.10
CA ASP A 29 -1.70 -3.97 17.21
C ASP A 29 -2.21 -3.87 15.77
N LEU A 30 -1.62 -2.94 15.02
CA LEU A 30 -1.91 -2.74 13.61
C LEU A 30 -1.04 -3.58 12.69
N GLU A 31 -0.14 -4.45 13.18
CA GLU A 31 0.74 -5.26 12.33
C GLU A 31 -0.06 -6.08 11.30
N PRO A 32 -1.21 -6.70 11.63
CA PRO A 32 -2.01 -7.40 10.63
C PRO A 32 -2.63 -6.48 9.57
N ALA A 33 -2.89 -5.20 9.90
CA ALA A 33 -3.37 -4.21 8.95
C ALA A 33 -2.23 -3.68 8.07
N MET A 34 -1.09 -3.35 8.67
CA MET A 34 0.11 -2.88 7.96
C MET A 34 0.64 -3.91 6.98
N ARG A 35 0.61 -5.21 7.33
CA ARG A 35 0.90 -6.30 6.39
C ARG A 35 0.03 -6.26 5.14
N LYS A 36 -1.27 -6.01 5.30
CA LYS A 36 -2.21 -5.94 4.17
C LYS A 36 -1.98 -4.67 3.34
N ILE A 37 -1.73 -3.54 4.00
CA ILE A 37 -1.37 -2.28 3.35
C ILE A 37 -0.10 -2.44 2.53
N ALA A 38 0.95 -3.07 3.08
CA ALA A 38 2.16 -3.42 2.35
C ALA A 38 1.86 -4.25 1.09
N GLY A 39 0.96 -5.23 1.19
CA GLY A 39 0.47 -5.99 0.03
C GLY A 39 -0.23 -5.11 -1.02
N THR A 40 -1.06 -4.16 -0.61
CA THR A 40 -1.70 -3.19 -1.50
C THR A 40 -0.67 -2.30 -2.21
N LEU A 41 0.33 -1.80 -1.49
CA LEU A 41 1.40 -0.97 -2.05
C LEU A 41 2.23 -1.75 -3.09
N LEU A 42 2.52 -3.03 -2.81
CA LEU A 42 3.20 -3.91 -3.76
C LEU A 42 2.37 -4.13 -5.02
N ALA A 43 1.07 -4.41 -4.86
CA ALA A 43 0.17 -4.63 -5.97
C ALA A 43 0.06 -3.39 -6.87
N GLU A 44 -0.09 -2.20 -6.30
CA GLU A 44 -0.12 -0.97 -7.10
C GLU A 44 1.23 -0.72 -7.79
N THR A 45 2.35 -0.99 -7.11
CA THR A 45 3.66 -0.88 -7.76
C THR A 45 3.73 -1.76 -9.00
N GLN A 46 3.19 -2.99 -8.93
CA GLN A 46 3.14 -3.89 -10.08
C GLN A 46 2.21 -3.37 -11.19
N PHE A 47 1.05 -2.81 -10.85
CA PHE A 47 0.18 -2.16 -11.84
C PHE A 47 0.85 -0.97 -12.52
N ASN A 48 1.59 -0.15 -11.76
CA ASN A 48 2.39 0.93 -12.32
C ASN A 48 3.45 0.42 -13.29
N PHE A 49 4.08 -0.74 -13.05
CA PHE A 49 4.98 -1.34 -14.03
C PHE A 49 4.25 -1.82 -15.30
N LEU A 50 3.07 -2.42 -15.16
CA LEU A 50 2.27 -2.94 -16.26
C LEU A 50 1.74 -1.85 -17.18
N ASP A 51 1.29 -0.75 -16.58
CA ASP A 51 0.73 0.40 -17.29
C ASP A 51 1.79 1.41 -17.73
N GLU A 52 3.06 1.02 -17.59
CA GLU A 52 4.21 1.85 -17.87
C GLU A 52 4.16 3.20 -17.16
N GLY A 53 3.85 3.27 -15.87
CA GLY A 53 3.89 4.46 -15.01
C GLY A 53 2.55 5.17 -14.77
N ARG A 54 2.63 6.33 -14.11
CA ARG A 54 1.49 7.22 -13.79
C ARG A 54 1.87 8.70 -13.98
N PRO A 55 1.46 9.35 -15.09
CA PRO A 55 0.79 8.78 -16.26
C PRO A 55 1.70 7.80 -17.03
N GLY A 56 1.10 7.02 -17.93
CA GLY A 56 1.81 6.07 -18.80
C GLY A 56 2.89 6.74 -19.65
N TRP A 57 3.99 6.02 -19.88
CA TRP A 57 5.20 6.54 -20.47
C TRP A 57 5.15 6.48 -21.99
N MET A 58 5.82 7.46 -22.63
CA MET A 58 6.07 7.34 -24.07
C MET A 58 7.02 6.17 -24.33
N PRO A 59 6.70 5.27 -25.29
CA PRO A 59 7.59 4.23 -25.74
C PRO A 59 8.98 4.79 -26.07
N SER A 60 10.03 4.18 -25.52
CA SER A 60 11.41 4.46 -25.93
C SER A 60 11.75 3.71 -27.22
N LEU A 61 12.67 4.25 -28.03
CA LEU A 61 13.14 3.58 -29.25
C LEU A 61 13.60 2.14 -28.98
N ALA A 62 14.33 1.93 -27.88
CA ALA A 62 14.79 0.60 -27.48
C ALA A 62 13.63 -0.35 -27.13
N ALA A 63 12.52 0.18 -26.61
CA ALA A 63 11.30 -0.58 -26.31
C ALA A 63 10.55 -0.93 -27.60
N GLU A 64 10.48 0.00 -28.56
CA GLU A 64 9.91 -0.24 -29.89
C GLU A 64 10.70 -1.30 -30.67
N GLU A 65 12.04 -1.21 -30.69
CA GLU A 65 12.92 -2.15 -31.40
C GLU A 65 12.79 -3.59 -30.87
N ARG A 66 12.48 -3.76 -29.57
CA ARG A 66 12.32 -5.07 -28.93
C ARG A 66 10.86 -5.53 -28.81
N ASP A 67 9.91 -4.74 -29.30
CA ASP A 67 8.46 -4.95 -29.09
C ASP A 67 8.12 -5.17 -27.60
N GLY A 68 8.64 -4.29 -26.74
CA GLY A 68 8.54 -4.40 -25.28
C GLY A 68 8.18 -3.09 -24.59
N GLN A 69 8.31 -3.05 -23.26
CA GLN A 69 7.96 -1.89 -22.44
C GLN A 69 9.17 -1.00 -22.17
N THR A 70 8.95 0.30 -22.05
CA THR A 70 9.95 1.32 -21.66
C THR A 70 10.39 1.17 -20.22
N LEU A 71 9.45 0.93 -19.31
CA LEU A 71 9.75 0.80 -17.88
C LEU A 71 10.29 -0.59 -17.51
N GLN A 72 10.25 -1.55 -18.44
CA GLN A 72 10.73 -2.91 -18.23
C GLN A 72 11.62 -3.38 -19.38
N ASP A 73 12.88 -3.63 -19.07
CA ASP A 73 13.81 -4.30 -19.99
C ASP A 73 13.86 -5.81 -19.71
N THR A 74 14.52 -6.20 -18.61
CA THR A 74 14.61 -7.60 -18.15
C THR A 74 13.62 -7.94 -17.04
N GLY A 75 12.84 -6.97 -16.55
CA GLY A 75 12.01 -7.11 -15.35
C GLY A 75 12.77 -7.05 -14.01
N ARG A 76 14.10 -6.86 -14.03
CA ARG A 76 14.93 -6.81 -12.80
C ARG A 76 14.43 -5.77 -11.78
N LEU A 77 14.03 -4.58 -12.24
CA LEU A 77 13.56 -3.52 -11.35
C LEU A 77 12.25 -3.92 -10.67
N MET A 78 11.24 -4.33 -11.44
CA MET A 78 9.97 -4.83 -10.91
C MET A 78 10.18 -6.01 -9.95
N GLY A 79 11.02 -6.99 -10.33
CA GLY A 79 11.31 -8.16 -9.51
C GLY A 79 12.14 -7.87 -8.25
N SER A 80 12.73 -6.68 -8.15
CA SER A 80 13.46 -6.23 -6.94
C SER A 80 12.59 -5.46 -5.95
N VAL A 81 11.34 -5.17 -6.30
CA VAL A 81 10.44 -4.49 -5.38
C VAL A 81 10.05 -5.45 -4.27
N SER A 82 10.26 -5.00 -3.04
CA SER A 82 9.92 -5.74 -1.82
C SER A 82 9.17 -4.84 -0.86
N THR A 83 8.52 -5.47 0.11
CA THR A 83 7.81 -4.78 1.18
C THR A 83 8.28 -5.23 2.55
N ASP A 84 8.05 -4.37 3.52
CA ASP A 84 8.25 -4.65 4.94
C ASP A 84 7.10 -4.03 5.74
N HIS A 85 6.90 -4.47 6.98
CA HIS A 85 5.86 -3.95 7.85
C HIS A 85 6.14 -4.23 9.32
N ASP A 86 5.63 -3.35 10.18
CA ASP A 86 5.50 -3.57 11.61
C ASP A 86 4.14 -3.03 12.11
N ALA A 87 3.93 -2.97 13.42
CA ALA A 87 2.69 -2.45 13.99
C ALA A 87 2.43 -0.95 13.76
N ARG A 88 3.36 -0.21 13.14
CA ARG A 88 3.32 1.25 12.96
C ARG A 88 3.45 1.69 11.51
N GLN A 89 4.08 0.89 10.66
CA GLN A 89 4.35 1.27 9.27
C GLN A 89 4.21 0.10 8.30
N ALA A 90 3.94 0.45 7.05
CA ALA A 90 4.07 -0.42 5.89
C ALA A 90 5.03 0.24 4.90
N VAL A 91 5.97 -0.53 4.36
CA VAL A 91 7.06 -0.05 3.51
C VAL A 91 7.01 -0.78 2.17
N VAL A 92 7.26 -0.04 1.08
CA VAL A 92 7.50 -0.57 -0.26
C VAL A 92 8.72 0.10 -0.86
N GLY A 93 9.57 -0.66 -1.54
CA GLY A 93 10.77 -0.09 -2.17
C GLY A 93 11.57 -1.12 -2.95
N THR A 94 12.72 -0.70 -3.46
CA THR A 94 13.67 -1.53 -4.17
C THR A 94 15.08 -1.32 -3.61
N ASN A 95 15.88 -2.39 -3.60
CA ASN A 95 17.30 -2.32 -3.25
C ASN A 95 18.22 -2.05 -4.45
N VAL A 96 17.65 -1.84 -5.64
CA VAL A 96 18.41 -1.60 -6.86
C VAL A 96 18.80 -0.12 -6.94
N VAL A 97 20.11 0.14 -7.04
CA VAL A 97 20.69 1.50 -7.00
C VAL A 97 20.07 2.44 -8.03
N TYR A 98 19.80 1.96 -9.24
CA TYR A 98 19.19 2.79 -10.30
C TYR A 98 17.69 3.01 -10.11
N GLY A 99 17.04 2.39 -9.13
CA GLY A 99 15.61 2.58 -8.84
C GLY A 99 15.30 4.02 -8.47
N ALA A 100 16.19 4.71 -7.74
CA ALA A 100 16.01 6.11 -7.36
C ALA A 100 16.01 7.05 -8.57
N ILE A 101 16.98 6.91 -9.48
CA ILE A 101 17.03 7.74 -10.69
C ILE A 101 15.87 7.44 -11.65
N HIS A 102 15.32 6.22 -11.63
CA HIS A 102 14.06 5.94 -12.32
C HIS A 102 12.92 6.67 -11.61
N GLN A 103 12.69 6.46 -10.32
CA GLN A 103 11.56 7.06 -9.60
C GLN A 103 11.52 8.60 -9.70
N PHE A 104 12.65 9.27 -9.52
CA PHE A 104 12.72 10.72 -9.35
C PHE A 104 13.29 11.46 -10.56
N GLY A 105 13.90 10.76 -11.51
CA GLY A 105 14.63 11.40 -12.61
C GLY A 105 15.87 12.14 -12.11
N GLY A 106 16.44 12.96 -12.99
CA GLY A 106 17.60 13.78 -12.71
C GLY A 106 18.81 13.45 -13.57
N LYS A 107 19.96 13.98 -13.19
CA LYS A 107 21.21 13.81 -13.95
C LYS A 107 21.82 12.43 -13.78
N THR A 108 22.30 11.88 -14.89
CA THR A 108 22.92 10.56 -14.98
C THR A 108 23.96 10.50 -16.10
N GLY A 109 24.58 9.34 -16.28
CA GLY A 109 25.63 9.12 -17.25
C GLY A 109 26.99 9.64 -16.79
N ARG A 110 27.99 9.54 -17.68
CA ARG A 110 29.37 9.95 -17.38
C ARG A 110 29.41 11.47 -17.14
N ASN A 111 29.88 11.88 -15.97
CA ASN A 111 29.92 13.29 -15.55
C ASN A 111 28.54 13.96 -15.59
N GLU A 112 27.46 13.24 -15.28
CA GLU A 112 26.10 13.82 -15.20
C GLU A 112 25.63 14.48 -16.52
N SER A 113 26.12 13.98 -17.66
CA SER A 113 25.89 14.57 -18.97
C SER A 113 24.49 14.36 -19.55
N VAL A 114 23.67 13.52 -18.91
CA VAL A 114 22.33 13.15 -19.39
C VAL A 114 21.29 13.52 -18.34
N GLU A 115 20.26 14.26 -18.71
CA GLU A 115 19.10 14.50 -17.87
C GLU A 115 18.04 13.43 -18.16
N LEU A 116 17.69 12.62 -17.16
CA LEU A 116 16.68 11.57 -17.27
C LEU A 116 15.34 12.07 -16.71
N PRO A 117 14.24 12.00 -17.47
CA PRO A 117 12.92 12.28 -16.93
C PRO A 117 12.53 11.24 -15.86
N ALA A 118 11.82 11.68 -14.83
CA ALA A 118 11.38 10.87 -13.71
C ALA A 118 10.33 9.84 -14.13
N ARG A 119 10.64 8.55 -13.98
CA ARG A 119 9.90 7.28 -14.17
C ARG A 119 9.30 6.73 -12.88
N PRO A 120 8.28 7.39 -12.30
CA PRO A 120 7.68 6.90 -11.07
C PRO A 120 6.96 5.56 -11.30
N PHE A 121 7.32 4.60 -10.47
CA PHE A 121 6.69 3.27 -10.43
C PHE A 121 6.16 2.94 -9.03
N LEU A 122 6.72 3.55 -7.98
CA LEU A 122 6.16 3.45 -6.63
C LEU A 122 4.82 4.18 -6.55
N PRO A 123 3.90 3.75 -5.66
CA PRO A 123 2.54 4.27 -5.51
C PRO A 123 2.49 5.64 -4.82
N VAL A 124 3.38 6.54 -5.23
CA VAL A 124 3.47 7.91 -4.74
C VAL A 124 3.38 8.89 -5.90
N THR A 125 2.80 10.04 -5.64
CA THR A 125 2.73 11.18 -6.54
C THR A 125 4.03 12.00 -6.47
N GLY A 126 4.21 12.95 -7.40
CA GLY A 126 5.43 13.77 -7.47
C GLY A 126 5.66 14.68 -6.25
N ASP A 127 4.60 14.99 -5.51
CA ASP A 127 4.61 15.74 -4.24
C ASP A 127 4.77 14.84 -3.00
N GLY A 128 4.90 13.52 -3.18
CA GLY A 128 5.17 12.56 -2.11
C GLY A 128 3.92 12.03 -1.41
N GLU A 129 2.73 12.34 -1.91
CA GLU A 129 1.46 11.76 -1.44
C GLU A 129 1.24 10.37 -2.03
N LEU A 130 0.31 9.61 -1.45
CA LEU A 130 -0.12 8.34 -2.05
C LEU A 130 -0.88 8.57 -3.35
N GLN A 131 -0.70 7.68 -4.32
CA GLN A 131 -1.54 7.66 -5.51
C GLN A 131 -3.02 7.50 -5.12
N PRO A 132 -3.95 8.29 -5.71
CA PRO A 132 -5.38 8.26 -5.37
C PRO A 132 -6.00 6.86 -5.46
N GLU A 133 -5.52 6.04 -6.39
CA GLU A 133 -5.93 4.66 -6.64
C GLU A 133 -5.67 3.76 -5.43
N VAL A 134 -4.71 4.10 -4.58
CA VAL A 134 -4.28 3.31 -3.40
C VAL A 134 -4.93 3.80 -2.11
N VAL A 135 -5.30 5.08 -2.04
CA VAL A 135 -5.87 5.69 -0.82
C VAL A 135 -7.12 4.94 -0.36
N ILE A 136 -8.08 4.74 -1.26
CA ILE A 136 -9.34 4.05 -0.91
C ILE A 136 -9.09 2.59 -0.50
N PRO A 137 -8.36 1.76 -1.27
CA PRO A 137 -8.02 0.39 -0.85
C PRO A 137 -7.32 0.28 0.51
N ILE A 138 -6.47 1.24 0.87
CA ILE A 138 -5.80 1.28 2.18
C ILE A 138 -6.81 1.58 3.29
N LEU A 139 -7.64 2.61 3.13
CA LEU A 139 -8.68 2.96 4.11
C LEU A 139 -9.65 1.79 4.32
N ASP A 140 -10.08 1.17 3.23
CA ASP A 140 -10.88 -0.04 3.21
C ASP A 140 -10.23 -1.20 3.97
N THR A 141 -8.91 -1.35 3.86
CA THR A 141 -8.15 -2.39 4.56
C THR A 141 -8.15 -2.15 6.07
N ILE A 142 -8.04 -0.90 6.50
CA ILE A 142 -8.13 -0.50 7.91
C ILE A 142 -9.53 -0.80 8.46
N VAL A 143 -10.58 -0.36 7.74
CA VAL A 143 -11.98 -0.60 8.15
C VAL A 143 -12.26 -2.10 8.27
N ARG A 144 -11.91 -2.89 7.24
CA ARG A 144 -12.09 -4.35 7.26
C ARG A 144 -11.35 -5.03 8.40
N HIS A 145 -10.16 -4.53 8.78
CA HIS A 145 -9.40 -5.05 9.92
C HIS A 145 -10.15 -4.86 11.24
N LEU A 146 -10.64 -3.65 11.49
CA LEU A 146 -11.41 -3.32 12.71
C LEU A 146 -12.76 -4.06 12.74
N GLU A 147 -13.47 -4.13 11.63
CA GLU A 147 -14.74 -4.86 11.53
C GLU A 147 -14.55 -6.36 11.79
N SER A 148 -13.50 -6.94 11.21
CA SER A 148 -13.16 -8.35 11.45
C SER A 148 -12.84 -8.61 12.92
N ALA A 149 -12.22 -7.65 13.61
CA ALA A 149 -11.94 -7.74 15.04
C ALA A 149 -13.20 -7.66 15.89
N ALA A 150 -14.10 -6.72 15.58
CA ALA A 150 -15.36 -6.55 16.31
C ALA A 150 -16.31 -7.75 16.18
N ARG A 151 -16.23 -8.49 15.08
CA ARG A 151 -17.10 -9.66 14.80
C ARG A 151 -16.59 -10.98 15.40
N ARG A 152 -15.46 -10.97 16.11
CA ARG A 152 -14.94 -12.12 16.88
C ARG A 152 -15.57 -12.21 18.26
#